data_AF-A0A2E8M4K5-F1
#
_entry.id   AF-A0A2E8M4K5-F1
#
_cell.length_a   1.000
_cell.length_b   1.000
_cell.length_c   1.000
_cell.angle_alpha   90.00
_cell.angle_beta   90.00
_cell.angle_gamma   90.00
#
_symmetry.space_group_name_H-M   'P 1'
#
loop_
_entity.id
_entity.type
_entity.pdbx_description
1 polymer ?
#
loop_
_entity_poly.entity_id
_entity_poly.type
_entity_poly.pdbx_seq_one_letter_code
_entity_poly.pdbx_strand_id
1 'polypeptide(L)' 'MKRKLSRWLTGLGSLFAFAQPTMAESLEVGKAVPKAEAKNHKGEIVRVHEVSAEGLAFFFFYPKALTGG' A
#
# COMPACT_ATOMS: atom_id res chain seq x y z
N MET A 1 -33.12 -29.93 28.86
CA MET A 1 -31.64 -29.83 28.74
C MET A 1 -31.30 -28.72 27.74
N LYS A 2 -31.00 -27.50 28.21
CA LYS A 2 -30.57 -26.37 27.36
C LYS A 2 -29.28 -25.80 27.93
N ARG A 3 -28.14 -26.03 27.26
CA ARG A 3 -26.84 -25.36 27.44
C ARG A 3 -25.82 -26.10 26.57
N LYS A 4 -25.59 -25.62 25.34
CA LYS A 4 -24.38 -25.95 24.51
C LYS A 4 -24.43 -25.22 23.16
N LEU A 5 -24.61 -23.89 23.15
CA LEU A 5 -24.58 -23.13 21.88
C LEU A 5 -23.70 -21.88 21.90
N SER A 6 -22.81 -21.71 22.89
CA SER A 6 -22.05 -20.46 23.06
C SER A 6 -20.54 -20.60 22.92
N ARG A 7 -20.02 -21.68 22.32
CA ARG A 7 -18.56 -21.95 22.32
C ARG A 7 -17.90 -21.91 20.93
N TRP A 8 -18.54 -21.27 19.95
CA TRP A 8 -18.02 -21.16 18.57
C TRP A 8 -17.83 -19.70 18.10
N LEU A 9 -17.84 -18.73 19.01
CA LEU A 9 -17.67 -17.30 18.67
C LEU A 9 -16.28 -16.73 19.00
N THR A 10 -15.31 -17.57 19.35
CA THR A 10 -13.90 -17.16 19.60
C THR A 10 -12.98 -17.30 18.37
N GLY A 11 -13.53 -17.59 17.18
CA GLY A 11 -12.74 -17.84 15.96
C GLY A 11 -12.60 -16.67 14.97
N LEU A 12 -13.14 -15.49 15.26
CA LEU A 12 -13.19 -14.36 14.31
C LEU A 12 -12.24 -13.19 14.62
N GLY A 13 -11.40 -13.32 15.65
CA GLY A 13 -10.43 -12.27 16.04
C GLY A 13 -9.13 -12.25 15.24
N SER A 14 -8.93 -13.18 14.29
CA SER A 14 -7.62 -13.38 13.62
C SER A 14 -7.52 -12.76 12.22
N LEU A 15 -8.58 -12.14 11.70
CA LEU A 15 -8.53 -11.55 10.35
C LEU A 15 -7.77 -10.21 10.28
N PHE A 16 -7.36 -9.64 11.43
CA PHE A 16 -6.51 -8.45 11.48
C PHE A 16 -4.99 -8.74 11.53
N ALA A 17 -4.59 -10.02 11.48
CA ALA A 17 -3.17 -10.41 11.53
C ALA A 17 -2.42 -10.31 10.19
N PHE A 18 -3.05 -9.78 9.13
CA PHE A 18 -2.45 -9.57 7.81
C PHE A 18 -2.21 -8.10 7.45
N ALA A 19 -2.01 -7.23 8.45
CA ALA A 19 -1.31 -5.98 8.22
C ALA A 19 0.18 -6.29 8.03
N GLN A 20 0.55 -6.85 6.87
CA GLN A 20 1.93 -6.81 6.43
C GLN A 20 2.29 -5.31 6.34
N PRO A 21 3.23 -4.80 7.15
CA PRO A 21 3.82 -3.52 6.81
C PRO A 21 4.49 -3.77 5.46
N THR A 22 3.91 -3.24 4.38
CA THR A 22 4.62 -3.13 3.12
C THR A 22 5.92 -2.43 3.47
N MET A 23 7.03 -3.17 3.52
CA MET A 23 8.32 -2.59 3.79
C MET A 23 8.56 -1.58 2.68
N ALA A 24 8.42 -0.30 3.01
CA ALA A 24 8.69 0.77 2.09
C ALA A 24 10.17 0.66 1.74
N GLU A 25 10.47 0.27 0.51
CA GLU A 25 11.83 0.30 0.01
C GLU A 25 12.31 1.75 0.08
N SER A 26 13.35 1.99 0.89
CA SER A 26 13.89 3.33 1.11
C SER A 26 14.63 3.78 -0.14
N LEU A 27 14.29 4.97 -0.64
CA LEU A 27 15.02 5.62 -1.73
C LEU A 27 16.30 6.26 -1.17
N GLU A 28 17.42 5.54 -1.28
CA GLU A 28 18.73 6.06 -0.89
C GLU A 28 19.48 6.66 -2.09
N VAL A 29 20.18 7.76 -1.86
CA VAL A 29 21.01 8.43 -2.87
C VAL A 29 22.17 7.50 -3.27
N GLY A 30 22.40 7.37 -4.58
CA GLY A 30 23.47 6.53 -5.14
C GLY A 30 23.09 5.06 -5.34
N LYS A 31 21.90 4.63 -4.92
CA LYS A 31 21.35 3.31 -5.26
C LYS A 31 20.59 3.36 -6.59
N ALA A 32 20.41 2.17 -7.19
CA ALA A 32 19.61 2.03 -8.40
C ALA A 32 18.15 2.47 -8.16
N VAL A 33 17.54 3.07 -9.18
CA VAL A 33 16.13 3.47 -9.14
C VAL A 33 15.26 2.21 -9.02
N PRO A 34 14.27 2.18 -8.11
CA PRO A 34 13.42 1.00 -7.95
C PRO A 34 12.58 0.75 -9.19
N LYS A 35 12.27 -0.53 -9.43
CA LYS A 35 11.35 -0.95 -10.48
C LYS A 35 9.91 -0.76 -10.02
N ALA A 36 9.47 0.50 -9.98
CA ALA A 36 8.10 0.87 -9.65
C ALA A 36 7.25 1.03 -10.92
N GLU A 37 6.02 0.54 -10.86
CA GLU A 37 4.99 0.69 -11.90
C GLU A 37 3.72 1.24 -11.28
N ALA A 38 3.08 2.20 -11.95
CA ALA A 38 1.83 2.79 -11.51
C ALA A 38 0.92 3.10 -12.69
N LYS A 39 -0.38 3.13 -12.45
CA LYS A 39 -1.37 3.56 -13.44
C LYS A 39 -1.56 5.07 -13.32
N ASN A 40 -1.43 5.80 -14.43
CA ASN A 40 -1.64 7.25 -14.43
C ASN A 40 -3.14 7.60 -14.49
N HIS A 41 -3.46 8.91 -14.46
CA HIS A 41 -4.83 9.43 -14.52
C HIS A 41 -5.58 9.10 -15.82
N LYS A 42 -4.87 8.73 -16.90
CA LYS A 42 -5.46 8.28 -18.19
C LYS A 42 -5.68 6.77 -18.23
N GLY A 43 -5.18 6.07 -17.23
CA GLY A 43 -5.24 4.63 -17.14
C GLY A 43 -4.10 3.88 -17.84
N GLU A 44 -3.05 4.58 -18.26
CA GLU A 44 -1.85 3.99 -18.85
C GLU A 44 -0.91 3.51 -17.75
N ILE A 45 -0.20 2.41 -18.02
CA ILE A 45 0.86 1.93 -17.11
C ILE A 45 2.11 2.78 -17.37
N VAL A 46 2.62 3.38 -16.29
CA VAL A 46 3.86 4.15 -16.28
C VAL A 46 4.88 3.41 -15.43
N ARG A 47 6.07 3.24 -15.99
CA ARG A 47 7.18 2.54 -15.36
C ARG A 47 8.29 3.53 -15.04
N VAL A 48 8.60 3.68 -13.76
CA VAL A 48 9.55 4.69 -13.27
C VAL A 48 10.95 4.50 -13.87
N HIS A 49 11.38 3.25 -14.02
CA HIS A 49 12.70 2.94 -14.54
C HIS A 49 12.88 3.33 -16.03
N GLU A 50 11.81 3.28 -16.84
CA GLU A 50 11.86 3.59 -18.28
C GLU A 50 12.12 5.08 -18.54
N VAL A 51 11.70 5.94 -17.63
CA VAL A 51 11.85 7.41 -17.73
C VAL A 51 12.95 7.98 -16.82
N SER A 52 13.67 7.12 -16.10
CA SER A 52 14.67 7.53 -15.10
C SER A 52 15.92 8.20 -15.68
N ALA A 53 16.28 7.88 -16.92
CA ALA A 53 17.44 8.45 -17.61
C ALA A 53 17.30 9.96 -17.89
N GLU A 54 16.07 10.48 -17.94
CA GLU A 54 15.79 11.88 -18.23
C GLU A 54 15.84 12.78 -16.98
N GLY A 55 15.99 12.19 -15.80
CA GLY A 55 15.89 12.86 -14.52
C GLY A 55 14.44 13.00 -14.06
N LEU A 56 14.15 12.55 -12.84
CA LEU A 56 12.78 12.50 -12.30
C LEU A 56 12.70 13.24 -10.97
N ALA A 57 11.55 13.87 -10.73
CA ALA A 57 11.16 14.43 -9.44
C ALA A 57 9.91 13.71 -8.93
N PHE A 58 9.98 13.16 -7.71
CA PHE A 58 8.85 12.51 -7.06
C PHE A 58 8.15 13.48 -6.11
N PHE A 59 6.83 13.62 -6.29
CA PHE A 59 5.97 14.42 -5.42
C PHE A 59 4.99 13.51 -4.69
N PHE A 60 5.08 13.47 -3.37
CA PHE A 60 4.21 12.67 -2.53
C PHE A 60 3.08 13.54 -1.98
N PHE A 61 1.88 13.33 -2.51
CA PHE A 61 0.68 14.00 -2.02
C PHE A 61 -0.08 13.06 -1.10
N TYR A 62 -0.27 13.48 0.15
CA TYR A 62 -1.27 12.89 1.03
C TYR A 62 -2.55 13.71 0.89
N PRO A 63 -3.53 13.27 0.08
CA PRO A 63 -4.82 13.94 0.06
C PRO A 63 -5.35 13.92 1.50
N LYS A 64 -5.65 15.10 2.06
CA LYS A 64 -6.43 15.16 3.30
C LYS A 64 -7.67 14.31 3.05
N ALA A 65 -7.90 13.30 3.89
CA ALA A 65 -9.13 12.54 3.86
C ALA A 65 -10.29 13.54 3.80
N LEU A 66 -11.28 13.29 2.96
CA LEU A 66 -12.56 13.99 2.95
C LEU A 66 -13.33 13.68 4.26
N THR A 67 -12.71 13.88 5.41
CA THR A 67 -13.40 13.99 6.68
C THR A 67 -14.00 15.38 6.68
N GLY A 68 -15.31 15.46 6.40
CA GLY A 68 -16.06 16.71 6.52
C GLY A 68 -15.74 17.34 7.87
N GLY A 69 -15.35 18.61 7.85
CA GLY A 69 -15.18 19.42 9.06
C GLY A 69 -16.50 19.65 9.78
#